data_AF-A0A9P3FJD4-F1
#
_entry.id   AF-A0A9P3FJD4-F1
#
_cell.length_a   1.000
_cell.length_b   1.000
_cell.length_c   1.000
_cell.angle_alpha   90.00
_cell.angle_beta   90.00
_cell.angle_gamma   90.00
#
_symmetry.space_group_name_H-M   'P 1'
#
loop_
_entity.id
_entity.type
_entity.pdbx_description
1 polymer ?
#
loop_
_entity_poly.entity_id
_entity_poly.type
_entity_poly.pdbx_seq_one_letter_code
_entity_poly.pdbx_strand_id
1 'polypeptide(L)'
;MGRWGYGLFQSELELDAVGDLDIDCGLDKLRSKTSDESDSSDETEDDIASMSQYTLYCPTDAKLVREHIETPDAATGISPLDSALTKWKAKALGKEFYFPSPGQMFIILGACAMSLGCKLSAETLQDLRNVFTKCGLFPDALVQMDAALNGPGRYQGRPWKFVSPDSFEDVDDLEEISRITRCLITKIEARMEAYALEKDDYGVCGAPGCQATQSESGGNLLMCSRCEERKYCSKDCQTKHWKSHKRVCVKAS
;
A
#
# COMPACT_ATOMS: atom_id res chain seq x y z
N MET A 1 14.11 2.84 -19.41
CA MET A 1 14.50 2.80 -17.99
C MET A 1 14.02 1.47 -17.45
N GLY A 2 14.87 0.71 -16.76
CA GLY A 2 14.47 -0.60 -16.22
C GLY A 2 13.37 -0.45 -15.16
N ARG A 3 12.40 -1.36 -15.15
CA ARG A 3 11.42 -1.49 -14.07
C ARG A 3 12.07 -2.24 -12.91
N TRP A 4 12.00 -1.69 -11.69
CA TRP A 4 12.65 -2.27 -10.51
C TRP A 4 11.58 -2.75 -9.51
N GLY A 5 11.76 -3.91 -8.91
CA GLY A 5 10.89 -4.32 -7.81
C GLY A 5 9.43 -4.56 -8.14
N TYR A 6 9.14 -5.79 -8.58
CA TYR A 6 7.80 -6.38 -8.72
C TYR A 6 6.71 -5.51 -9.39
N GLY A 7 7.06 -4.41 -10.06
CA GLY A 7 6.14 -3.44 -10.70
C GLY A 7 5.73 -2.23 -9.84
N LEU A 8 6.16 -2.16 -8.57
CA LEU A 8 5.85 -1.04 -7.66
C LEU A 8 6.73 0.18 -7.96
N PHE A 9 7.99 -0.03 -8.34
CA PHE A 9 8.94 1.00 -8.75
C PHE A 9 9.20 0.88 -10.26
N GLN A 10 8.85 1.88 -11.04
CA GLN A 10 8.93 1.81 -12.51
C GLN A 10 10.05 2.66 -13.09
N SER A 11 10.75 3.42 -12.25
CA SER A 11 11.88 4.24 -12.67
C SER A 11 13.03 4.18 -11.65
N GLU A 12 14.24 4.41 -12.14
CA GLU A 12 15.42 4.60 -11.28
C GLU A 12 15.20 5.75 -10.28
N LEU A 13 14.51 6.80 -10.70
CA LEU A 13 14.18 7.94 -9.84
C LEU A 13 13.26 7.56 -8.66
N GLU A 14 12.36 6.58 -8.83
CA GLU A 14 11.54 6.06 -7.73
C GLU A 14 12.36 5.18 -6.78
N LEU A 15 13.42 4.53 -7.28
CA LEU A 15 14.35 3.78 -6.44
C LEU A 15 15.29 4.74 -5.68
N ASP A 16 15.80 5.78 -6.33
CA ASP A 16 16.61 6.83 -5.71
C ASP A 16 15.83 7.55 -4.61
N ALA A 17 14.53 7.77 -4.84
CA ALA A 17 13.63 8.30 -3.82
C ALA A 17 13.55 7.44 -2.56
N VAL A 18 13.79 6.12 -2.63
CA VAL A 18 13.88 5.28 -1.43
C VAL A 18 15.07 5.70 -0.58
N GLY A 19 16.18 6.15 -1.16
CA GLY A 19 17.33 6.68 -0.41
C GLY A 19 16.97 7.91 0.42
N ASP A 20 16.21 8.85 -0.15
CA ASP A 20 15.71 10.01 0.59
C ASP A 20 14.73 9.60 1.70
N LEU A 21 13.89 8.60 1.44
CA LEU A 21 12.96 8.05 2.42
C LEU A 21 13.67 7.28 3.54
N ASP A 22 14.77 6.58 3.25
CA ASP A 22 15.61 5.90 4.23
C ASP A 22 16.15 6.90 5.24
N ILE A 23 16.62 8.07 4.76
CA ILE A 23 17.09 9.17 5.61
C ILE A 23 15.94 9.74 6.43
N ASP A 24 14.78 9.99 5.83
CA ASP A 24 13.60 10.49 6.56
C ASP A 24 13.10 9.52 7.65
N CYS A 25 13.29 8.21 7.44
CA CYS A 25 13.03 7.16 8.42
C CYS A 25 14.21 6.88 9.36
N GLY A 26 15.31 7.64 9.24
CA GLY A 26 16.46 7.58 10.14
C GLY A 26 17.28 6.29 10.04
N LEU A 27 17.25 5.60 8.89
CA LEU A 27 18.01 4.35 8.68
C LEU A 27 19.51 4.59 8.50
N ASP A 28 19.91 5.82 8.17
CA ASP A 28 21.31 6.29 8.20
C ASP A 28 21.95 6.04 9.58
N LYS A 29 21.21 6.29 10.66
CA LYS A 29 21.66 6.05 12.04
C LYS A 29 21.83 4.57 12.38
N LEU A 30 21.10 3.69 11.68
CA LEU A 30 21.22 2.25 11.87
C LEU A 30 22.48 1.71 11.16
N ARG A 31 22.79 2.27 9.98
CA ARG A 31 24.02 2.00 9.23
C ARG A 31 25.27 2.48 9.98
N SER A 32 25.23 3.65 10.61
CA SER A 32 26.38 4.18 11.34
C SER A 32 26.71 3.38 12.62
N LYS A 33 25.68 2.89 13.33
CA LYS A 33 25.90 2.08 14.54
C LYS A 33 26.56 0.74 14.25
N THR A 34 26.31 0.17 13.08
CA THR A 34 26.84 -1.14 12.67
C THR A 34 28.25 -1.03 12.11
N SER A 35 28.62 0.09 11.48
CA SER A 35 30.01 0.38 11.12
C SER A 35 30.91 0.57 12.35
N ASP A 36 30.43 1.26 13.38
CA ASP A 36 31.20 1.47 14.62
C ASP A 36 31.43 0.15 15.39
N GLU A 37 30.59 -0.86 15.19
CA GLU A 37 30.70 -2.19 15.80
C GLU A 37 31.58 -3.17 15.00
N SER A 38 31.89 -2.88 13.74
CA SER A 38 32.63 -3.76 12.81
C SER A 38 34.09 -3.34 12.55
N ASP A 39 34.61 -2.37 13.31
CA ASP A 39 35.94 -1.76 13.12
C ASP A 39 37.12 -2.67 13.57
N SER A 40 37.10 -3.94 13.14
CA SER A 40 38.24 -4.86 13.18
C SER A 40 38.51 -5.49 11.81
N SER A 41 39.55 -4.94 11.16
CA SER A 41 40.41 -5.48 10.08
C SER A 41 39.89 -5.62 8.64
N ASP A 42 40.64 -4.98 7.72
CA ASP A 42 40.82 -5.24 6.27
C ASP A 42 39.64 -5.91 5.55
N GLU A 43 38.70 -5.09 5.07
CA GLU A 43 37.60 -5.58 4.22
C GLU A 43 38.02 -5.69 2.75
N THR A 44 37.72 -6.85 2.15
CA THR A 44 37.93 -7.16 0.74
C THR A 44 36.71 -6.74 -0.11
N GLU A 45 36.84 -6.68 -1.45
CA GLU A 45 35.72 -6.33 -2.35
C GLU A 45 34.50 -7.27 -2.21
N ASP A 46 34.68 -8.50 -1.74
CA ASP A 46 33.60 -9.45 -1.44
C ASP A 46 32.86 -9.12 -0.12
N ASP A 47 33.51 -8.45 0.83
CA ASP A 47 32.90 -8.07 2.12
C ASP A 47 31.93 -6.88 1.96
N ILE A 48 32.19 -6.00 0.99
CA ILE A 48 31.33 -4.85 0.64
C ILE A 48 29.95 -5.32 0.13
N ALA A 49 29.89 -6.48 -0.54
CA ALA A 49 28.63 -7.09 -0.98
C ALA A 49 27.81 -7.67 0.19
N SER A 50 28.42 -7.87 1.35
CA SER A 50 27.80 -8.36 2.59
C SER A 50 27.36 -7.23 3.55
N MET A 51 27.52 -5.96 3.17
CA MET A 51 27.01 -4.85 3.99
C MET A 51 25.49 -4.98 4.16
N SER A 52 25.04 -5.07 5.41
CA SER A 52 23.62 -5.13 5.74
C SER A 52 22.89 -3.92 5.15
N GLN A 53 22.02 -4.17 4.16
CA GLN A 53 21.26 -3.11 3.52
C GLN A 53 20.07 -2.75 4.42
N TYR A 54 20.29 -1.78 5.30
CA TYR A 54 19.22 -1.16 6.09
C TYR A 54 18.50 -0.12 5.24
N THR A 55 17.54 -0.59 4.44
CA THR A 55 16.71 0.22 3.54
C THR A 55 15.24 -0.15 3.68
N LEU A 56 14.34 0.77 3.33
CA LEU A 56 12.91 0.53 3.30
C LEU A 56 12.51 -0.47 2.22
N TYR A 57 13.32 -0.63 1.16
CA TYR A 57 13.02 -1.49 0.02
C TYR A 57 13.94 -2.72 -0.03
N CYS A 58 13.38 -3.91 0.17
CA CYS A 58 14.12 -5.18 0.18
C CYS A 58 15.33 -5.22 1.16
N PRO A 59 15.18 -4.85 2.44
CA PRO A 59 16.28 -4.92 3.40
C PRO A 59 16.73 -6.35 3.68
N THR A 60 18.00 -6.49 4.04
CA THR A 60 18.58 -7.76 4.51
C THR A 60 17.91 -8.24 5.80
N ASP A 61 17.62 -7.32 6.74
CA ASP A 61 16.87 -7.61 7.97
C ASP A 61 15.63 -6.72 8.07
N ALA A 62 14.54 -7.20 7.46
CA ALA A 62 13.25 -6.52 7.49
C ALA A 62 12.69 -6.34 8.91
N LYS A 63 13.03 -7.23 9.85
CA LYS A 63 12.51 -7.15 11.21
C LYS A 63 13.18 -6.00 11.96
N LEU A 64 14.50 -5.89 11.86
CA LEU A 64 15.27 -4.82 12.48
C LEU A 64 14.91 -3.46 11.89
N VAL A 65 14.80 -3.36 10.55
CA VAL A 65 14.36 -2.11 9.88
C VAL A 65 12.98 -1.70 10.37
N ARG A 66 12.02 -2.63 10.40
CA ARG A 66 10.68 -2.37 10.92
C ARG A 66 10.69 -1.88 12.36
N GLU A 67 11.41 -2.58 13.24
CA GLU A 67 11.50 -2.23 14.66
C GLU A 67 12.07 -0.82 14.85
N HIS A 68 13.12 -0.47 14.12
CA HIS A 68 13.71 0.86 14.15
C HIS A 68 12.73 1.95 13.72
N ILE A 69 12.06 1.80 12.57
CA ILE A 69 11.19 2.85 12.03
C ILE A 69 9.85 2.98 12.76
N GLU A 70 9.39 1.92 13.45
CA GLU A 70 8.18 1.95 14.28
C GLU A 70 8.45 2.42 15.72
N THR A 71 9.71 2.37 16.19
CA THR A 71 10.04 2.78 17.56
C THR A 71 9.91 4.29 17.71
N PRO A 72 9.04 4.79 18.60
CA PRO A 72 8.91 6.22 18.84
C PRO A 72 10.21 6.82 19.37
N ASP A 73 10.58 7.98 18.85
CA ASP A 73 11.68 8.75 19.41
C ASP A 73 11.35 9.22 20.83
N ALA A 74 12.31 9.08 21.76
CA ALA A 74 12.07 9.34 23.17
C ALA A 74 11.75 10.81 23.49
N ALA A 75 12.17 11.76 22.66
CA ALA A 75 11.94 13.18 22.87
C ALA A 75 10.60 13.64 22.28
N THR A 76 10.23 13.13 21.10
CA THR A 76 9.02 13.57 20.38
C THR A 76 7.82 12.66 20.62
N GLY A 77 8.03 11.39 20.99
CA GLY A 77 6.99 10.37 21.08
C GLY A 77 6.43 9.93 19.71
N ILE A 78 7.08 10.33 18.61
CA ILE A 78 6.66 10.04 17.23
C ILE A 78 7.70 9.10 16.61
N SER A 79 7.23 8.06 15.91
CA SER A 79 8.13 7.14 15.20
C SER A 79 8.74 7.81 13.95
N PRO A 80 9.94 7.42 13.51
CA PRO A 80 10.50 7.90 12.25
C PRO A 80 9.55 7.70 11.06
N LEU A 81 8.85 6.58 11.01
CA LEU A 81 7.85 6.30 9.99
C LEU A 81 6.68 7.29 10.01
N ASP A 82 6.10 7.57 11.18
CA ASP A 82 4.97 8.50 11.31
C ASP A 82 5.36 9.94 10.98
N SER A 83 6.57 10.34 11.38
CA SER A 83 7.15 11.64 11.04
C SER A 83 7.29 11.81 9.52
N ALA A 84 7.88 10.80 8.85
CA ALA A 84 8.04 10.79 7.40
C ALA A 84 6.68 10.78 6.66
N LEU A 85 5.74 9.94 7.10
CA LEU A 85 4.38 9.88 6.53
C LEU A 85 3.69 11.24 6.65
N THR A 86 3.81 11.91 7.80
CA THR A 86 3.22 13.24 8.03
C THR A 86 3.85 14.30 7.11
N LYS A 87 5.19 14.30 7.00
CA LYS A 87 5.95 15.20 6.12
C LYS A 87 5.47 15.11 4.67
N TRP A 88 5.40 13.91 4.12
CA TRP A 88 5.03 13.71 2.71
C TRP A 88 3.53 13.87 2.47
N LYS A 89 2.66 13.44 3.40
CA LYS A 89 1.20 13.70 3.35
C LYS A 89 0.90 15.18 3.19
N ALA A 90 1.56 16.04 3.97
CA ALA A 90 1.32 17.49 3.95
C ALA A 90 1.56 18.13 2.55
N LYS A 91 2.40 17.49 1.74
CA LYS A 91 2.76 17.96 0.39
C LYS A 91 2.11 17.15 -0.73
N ALA A 92 1.47 16.03 -0.42
CA ALA A 92 1.08 15.00 -1.39
C ALA A 92 0.18 15.47 -2.54
N LEU A 93 -0.62 16.51 -2.33
CA LEU A 93 -1.50 17.13 -3.34
C LEU A 93 -1.05 18.55 -3.72
N GLY A 94 0.18 18.91 -3.37
CA GLY A 94 0.79 20.17 -3.74
C GLY A 94 1.05 20.27 -5.24
N LYS A 95 1.32 21.50 -5.71
CA LYS A 95 1.66 21.80 -7.11
C LYS A 95 3.17 21.78 -7.38
N GLU A 96 3.96 21.22 -6.47
CA GLU A 96 5.41 21.17 -6.61
C GLU A 96 5.77 20.20 -7.76
N PHE A 97 6.48 20.72 -8.76
CA PHE A 97 6.93 19.95 -9.93
C PHE A 97 8.33 19.41 -9.68
N TYR A 98 8.41 18.28 -8.98
CA TYR A 98 9.61 17.45 -8.88
C TYR A 98 9.24 15.99 -9.13
N PHE A 99 10.22 15.18 -9.51
CA PHE A 99 10.02 13.76 -9.79
C PHE A 99 10.97 12.91 -8.93
N PRO A 100 10.47 11.93 -8.17
CA PRO A 100 9.05 11.63 -7.95
C PRO A 100 8.33 12.73 -7.17
N SER A 101 7.07 13.01 -7.50
CA SER A 101 6.26 14.05 -6.86
C SER A 101 6.07 13.80 -5.35
N PRO A 102 5.70 14.79 -4.54
CA PRO A 102 5.45 14.56 -3.11
C PRO A 102 4.43 13.46 -2.85
N GLY A 103 3.43 13.39 -3.72
CA GLY A 103 2.40 12.35 -3.65
C GLY A 103 2.97 10.97 -3.97
N GLN A 104 3.91 10.85 -4.92
CA GLN A 104 4.61 9.59 -5.18
C GLN A 104 5.46 9.19 -3.98
N MET A 105 6.23 10.11 -3.40
CA MET A 105 7.02 9.85 -2.17
C MET A 105 6.14 9.31 -1.04
N PHE A 106 4.96 9.93 -0.83
CA PHE A 106 4.00 9.48 0.18
C PHE A 106 3.48 8.06 -0.09
N ILE A 107 3.16 7.74 -1.34
CA ILE A 107 2.70 6.40 -1.72
C ILE A 107 3.81 5.36 -1.60
N ILE A 108 5.02 5.66 -2.08
CA ILE A 108 6.18 4.78 -2.02
C ILE A 108 6.49 4.44 -0.56
N LEU A 109 6.54 5.44 0.32
CA LEU A 109 6.75 5.23 1.75
C LEU A 109 5.67 4.32 2.36
N GLY A 110 4.40 4.57 2.02
CA GLY A 110 3.29 3.72 2.46
C GLY A 110 3.42 2.28 1.97
N ALA A 111 3.85 2.07 0.73
CA ALA A 111 4.03 0.74 0.16
C ALA A 111 5.23 0.00 0.77
N CYS A 112 6.36 0.67 1.01
CA CYS A 112 7.49 0.09 1.76
C CYS A 112 7.06 -0.31 3.17
N ALA A 113 6.35 0.57 3.89
CA ALA A 113 5.83 0.28 5.23
C ALA A 113 4.88 -0.93 5.22
N MET A 114 3.99 -1.05 4.23
CA MET A 114 3.15 -2.24 4.06
C MET A 114 3.97 -3.50 3.79
N SER A 115 5.01 -3.39 2.97
CA SER A 115 5.90 -4.52 2.63
C SER A 115 6.64 -5.06 3.85
N LEU A 116 7.06 -4.17 4.75
CA LEU A 116 7.68 -4.51 6.04
C LEU A 116 6.65 -4.98 7.08
N GLY A 117 5.36 -4.75 6.83
CA GLY A 117 4.27 -5.10 7.73
C GLY A 117 4.07 -4.10 8.88
N CYS A 118 4.53 -2.85 8.74
CA CYS A 118 4.39 -1.79 9.73
C CYS A 118 2.92 -1.47 10.05
N LYS A 119 2.64 -1.06 11.27
CA LYS A 119 1.31 -0.66 11.75
C LYS A 119 0.98 0.72 11.18
N LEU A 120 0.16 0.74 10.13
CA LEU A 120 -0.39 1.96 9.58
C LEU A 120 -1.76 2.24 10.20
N SER A 121 -1.97 3.48 10.65
CA SER A 121 -3.27 3.89 11.19
C SER A 121 -4.36 3.85 10.13
N ALA A 122 -5.62 3.74 10.57
CA ALA A 122 -6.76 3.77 9.64
C ALA A 122 -6.84 5.11 8.87
N GLU A 123 -6.42 6.21 9.52
CA GLU A 123 -6.32 7.53 8.89
C GLU A 123 -5.27 7.52 7.78
N THR A 124 -4.05 7.05 8.06
CA THR A 124 -2.97 6.93 7.08
C THR A 124 -3.39 6.11 5.87
N LEU A 125 -4.05 4.96 6.10
CA LEU A 125 -4.57 4.12 5.00
C LEU A 125 -5.62 4.87 4.17
N GLN A 126 -6.45 5.70 4.81
CA GLN A 126 -7.41 6.53 4.09
C GLN A 126 -6.73 7.67 3.32
N ASP A 127 -5.67 8.26 3.84
CA ASP A 127 -4.89 9.26 3.14
C ASP A 127 -4.22 8.69 1.90
N LEU A 128 -3.62 7.50 2.01
CA LEU A 128 -3.04 6.79 0.86
C LEU A 128 -4.10 6.56 -0.23
N ARG A 129 -5.32 6.12 0.14
CA ARG A 129 -6.45 5.99 -0.78
C ARG A 129 -6.79 7.33 -1.47
N ASN A 130 -6.70 8.44 -0.75
CA ASN A 130 -7.05 9.76 -1.29
C ASN A 130 -6.02 10.30 -2.29
N VAL A 131 -4.77 9.79 -2.24
CA VAL A 131 -3.62 10.31 -2.99
C VAL A 131 -3.24 9.44 -4.18
N PHE A 132 -3.27 8.11 -4.09
CA PHE A 132 -2.59 7.24 -5.06
C PHE A 132 -3.08 7.37 -6.51
N THR A 133 -4.35 7.72 -6.74
CA THR A 133 -4.89 7.98 -8.09
C THR A 133 -4.56 9.37 -8.64
N LYS A 134 -3.98 10.25 -7.83
CA LYS A 134 -3.79 11.69 -8.12
C LYS A 134 -2.33 12.12 -8.18
N CYS A 135 -1.40 11.26 -7.79
CA CYS A 135 0.02 11.60 -7.72
C CYS A 135 0.83 11.16 -8.96
N GLY A 136 0.17 10.71 -10.03
CA GLY A 136 0.85 10.39 -11.29
C GLY A 136 1.57 9.04 -11.28
N LEU A 137 1.09 8.06 -10.51
CA LEU A 137 1.60 6.69 -10.54
C LEU A 137 1.40 6.04 -11.91
N PHE A 138 2.33 5.16 -12.24
CA PHE A 138 2.22 4.30 -13.41
C PHE A 138 1.12 3.22 -13.27
N PRO A 139 0.67 2.62 -14.38
CA PRO A 139 -0.37 1.59 -14.39
C PRO A 139 -0.18 0.44 -13.39
N ASP A 140 0.98 -0.22 -13.33
CA ASP A 140 1.12 -1.36 -12.39
C ASP A 140 1.10 -0.89 -10.93
N ALA A 141 1.75 0.24 -10.63
CA ALA A 141 1.74 0.82 -9.30
C ALA A 141 0.31 1.17 -8.85
N LEU A 142 -0.55 1.69 -9.75
CA LEU A 142 -1.97 1.91 -9.48
C LEU A 142 -2.70 0.61 -9.14
N VAL A 143 -2.52 -0.45 -9.94
CA VAL A 143 -3.17 -1.75 -9.73
C VAL A 143 -2.72 -2.36 -8.40
N GLN A 144 -1.43 -2.28 -8.11
CA GLN A 144 -0.82 -2.80 -6.90
C GLN A 144 -1.28 -2.08 -5.63
N MET A 145 -1.28 -0.75 -5.66
CA MET A 145 -1.78 0.05 -4.54
C MET A 145 -3.28 -0.15 -4.34
N ASP A 146 -4.06 -0.27 -5.41
CA ASP A 146 -5.49 -0.55 -5.32
C ASP A 146 -5.76 -1.94 -4.73
N ALA A 147 -4.98 -2.96 -5.10
CA ALA A 147 -5.05 -4.28 -4.46
C ALA A 147 -4.71 -4.22 -2.96
N ALA A 148 -3.64 -3.51 -2.59
CA ALA A 148 -3.22 -3.37 -1.20
C ALA A 148 -4.23 -2.59 -0.34
N LEU A 149 -4.81 -1.53 -0.89
CA LEU A 149 -5.69 -0.62 -0.14
C LEU A 149 -7.16 -1.01 -0.18
N ASN A 150 -7.64 -1.54 -1.31
CA ASN A 150 -9.06 -1.73 -1.59
C ASN A 150 -9.39 -3.16 -2.06
N GLY A 151 -8.40 -4.00 -2.28
CA GLY A 151 -8.59 -5.39 -2.73
C GLY A 151 -9.15 -6.32 -1.65
N PRO A 152 -9.49 -7.56 -2.04
CA PRO A 152 -9.88 -8.60 -1.09
C PRO A 152 -8.71 -8.91 -0.17
N GLY A 153 -8.97 -9.02 1.13
CA GLY A 153 -7.89 -9.24 2.10
C GLY A 153 -6.85 -8.11 2.14
N ARG A 154 -7.23 -6.89 1.70
CA ARG A 154 -6.44 -5.64 1.79
C ARG A 154 -5.58 -5.57 3.05
N TYR A 155 -4.55 -4.73 3.01
CA TYR A 155 -3.59 -4.57 4.09
C TYR A 155 -4.21 -4.51 5.51
N GLN A 156 -3.74 -5.41 6.38
CA GLN A 156 -4.19 -5.59 7.76
C GLN A 156 -3.01 -5.55 8.77
N GLY A 157 -1.92 -4.86 8.44
CA GLY A 157 -0.76 -4.75 9.34
C GLY A 157 0.17 -5.98 9.33
N ARG A 158 0.09 -6.81 8.28
CA ARG A 158 1.01 -7.93 8.02
C ARG A 158 1.79 -7.62 6.74
N PRO A 159 3.06 -8.07 6.61
CA PRO A 159 3.86 -7.86 5.42
C PRO A 159 3.06 -8.13 4.14
N TRP A 160 2.92 -7.10 3.31
CA TRP A 160 2.20 -7.17 2.04
C TRP A 160 3.16 -7.47 0.90
N LYS A 161 2.82 -8.46 0.09
CA LYS A 161 3.59 -8.77 -1.11
C LYS A 161 3.00 -8.03 -2.30
N PHE A 162 3.69 -7.00 -2.77
CA PHE A 162 3.38 -6.38 -4.04
C PHE A 162 3.85 -7.30 -5.18
N VAL A 163 2.91 -7.73 -6.02
CA VAL A 163 3.16 -8.58 -7.20
C VAL A 163 2.21 -8.15 -8.31
N SER A 164 2.73 -7.93 -9.52
CA SER A 164 1.91 -7.83 -10.72
C SER A 164 1.98 -9.15 -11.50
N PRO A 165 0.87 -9.89 -11.69
CA PRO A 165 0.85 -11.04 -12.59
C PRO A 165 0.86 -10.63 -14.06
N ASP A 166 0.42 -9.41 -14.39
CA ASP A 166 0.31 -8.86 -15.74
C ASP A 166 1.06 -7.52 -15.78
N SER A 167 2.39 -7.57 -15.75
CA SER A 167 3.20 -6.36 -15.87
C SER A 167 3.05 -5.74 -17.26
N PHE A 168 2.83 -4.43 -17.34
CA PHE A 168 2.79 -3.70 -18.62
C PHE A 168 4.21 -3.47 -19.18
N GLU A 169 5.05 -4.51 -19.16
CA GLU A 169 6.49 -4.44 -19.46
C GLU A 169 6.81 -3.99 -20.89
N ASP A 170 5.91 -4.24 -21.85
CA ASP A 170 6.16 -4.06 -23.28
C ASP A 170 5.60 -2.75 -23.88
N VAL A 171 5.03 -1.85 -23.06
CA VAL A 171 4.44 -0.60 -23.56
C VAL A 171 5.47 0.53 -23.47
N ASP A 172 6.19 0.80 -24.56
CA ASP A 172 7.13 1.93 -24.66
C ASP A 172 6.46 3.25 -25.12
N ASP A 173 5.18 3.19 -25.52
CA ASP A 173 4.43 4.36 -25.98
C ASP A 173 3.82 5.15 -24.79
N LEU A 174 4.35 6.36 -24.56
CA LEU A 174 3.89 7.27 -23.51
C LEU A 174 2.42 7.72 -23.67
N GLU A 175 1.92 7.86 -24.90
CA GLU A 175 0.51 8.19 -25.13
C GLU A 175 -0.39 7.02 -24.77
N GLU A 176 0.04 5.80 -25.12
CA GLU A 176 -0.66 4.57 -24.73
C GLU A 176 -0.64 4.38 -23.21
N ILE A 177 0.51 4.55 -22.55
CA ILE A 177 0.62 4.53 -21.09
C ILE A 177 -0.35 5.54 -20.49
N SER A 178 -0.34 6.80 -20.96
CA SER A 178 -1.25 7.84 -20.46
C SER A 178 -2.74 7.49 -20.64
N ARG A 179 -3.10 6.87 -21.77
CA ARG A 179 -4.46 6.38 -22.03
C ARG A 179 -4.85 5.25 -21.07
N ILE A 180 -3.95 4.28 -20.86
CA ILE A 180 -4.16 3.15 -19.95
C ILE A 180 -4.30 3.66 -18.51
N THR A 181 -3.37 4.51 -18.05
CA THR A 181 -3.37 5.13 -16.72
C THR A 181 -4.70 5.84 -16.44
N ARG A 182 -5.17 6.70 -17.36
CA ARG A 182 -6.45 7.39 -17.19
C ARG A 182 -7.63 6.43 -17.10
N CYS A 183 -7.67 5.39 -17.95
CA CYS A 183 -8.73 4.39 -17.92
C CYS A 183 -8.73 3.60 -16.60
N LEU A 184 -7.56 3.23 -16.10
CA LEU A 184 -7.41 2.56 -14.82
C LEU A 184 -7.87 3.44 -13.66
N ILE A 185 -7.40 4.69 -13.58
CA ILE A 185 -7.82 5.65 -12.55
C ILE A 185 -9.35 5.75 -12.49
N THR A 186 -10.01 5.94 -13.63
CA THR A 186 -11.49 6.03 -13.66
C THR A 186 -12.16 4.75 -13.13
N LYS A 187 -11.65 3.57 -13.46
CA LYS A 187 -12.20 2.29 -12.95
C LYS A 187 -11.98 2.13 -11.46
N ILE A 188 -10.79 2.48 -10.97
CA ILE A 188 -10.39 2.40 -9.57
C ILE A 188 -11.27 3.35 -8.74
N GLU A 189 -11.37 4.62 -9.13
CA GLU A 189 -12.16 5.62 -8.42
C GLU A 189 -13.65 5.26 -8.39
N ALA A 190 -14.21 4.79 -9.50
CA ALA A 190 -15.60 4.32 -9.54
C ALA A 190 -15.85 3.11 -8.61
N ARG A 191 -14.85 2.23 -8.46
CA ARG A 191 -14.90 1.11 -7.52
C ARG A 191 -14.80 1.60 -6.08
N MET A 192 -13.89 2.53 -5.77
CA MET A 192 -13.76 3.13 -4.44
C MET A 192 -15.04 3.87 -4.01
N GLU A 193 -15.67 4.61 -4.91
CA GLU A 193 -16.96 5.26 -4.67
C GLU A 193 -18.05 4.23 -4.37
N ALA A 194 -18.10 3.12 -5.13
CA ALA A 194 -19.02 2.02 -4.85
C ALA A 194 -18.77 1.38 -3.46
N TYR A 195 -17.51 1.20 -3.05
CA TYR A 195 -17.17 0.71 -1.70
C TYR A 195 -17.61 1.69 -0.61
N ALA A 196 -17.42 2.99 -0.82
CA ALA A 196 -17.82 4.02 0.13
C ALA A 196 -19.35 4.09 0.31
N LEU A 197 -20.12 3.66 -0.69
CA LEU A 197 -21.57 3.50 -0.60
C LEU A 197 -21.98 2.19 0.09
N GLU A 198 -21.14 1.14 0.06
CA GLU A 198 -21.35 -0.13 0.78
C GLU A 198 -20.90 -0.10 2.25
N LYS A 199 -20.62 1.10 2.78
CA LYS A 199 -20.11 1.40 4.13
C LYS A 199 -21.10 1.02 5.24
N ASP A 200 -21.35 -0.26 5.34
CA ASP A 200 -22.19 -0.91 6.33
C ASP A 200 -21.34 -1.94 7.06
N ASP A 201 -21.45 -1.90 8.38
CA ASP A 201 -20.90 -2.85 9.34
C ASP A 201 -20.88 -4.29 8.77
N TYR A 202 -19.69 -4.89 8.67
CA TYR A 202 -19.53 -6.29 8.23
C TYR A 202 -20.09 -7.30 9.25
N GLY A 203 -20.60 -6.81 10.38
CA GLY A 203 -21.42 -7.53 11.35
C GLY A 203 -22.91 -7.63 11.01
N VAL A 204 -23.40 -6.88 10.01
CA VAL A 204 -24.83 -6.89 9.63
C VAL A 204 -25.06 -7.36 8.19
N CYS A 205 -26.33 -7.64 7.88
CA CYS A 205 -26.81 -7.95 6.55
C CYS A 205 -26.63 -6.75 5.63
N GLY A 206 -25.93 -6.98 4.52
CA GLY A 206 -25.59 -5.93 3.59
C GLY A 206 -26.64 -5.54 2.58
N ALA A 207 -27.87 -6.06 2.69
CA ALA A 207 -28.96 -5.57 1.88
C ALA A 207 -29.40 -4.17 2.35
N PRO A 208 -29.59 -3.21 1.42
CA PRO A 208 -30.02 -1.86 1.77
C PRO A 208 -31.26 -1.87 2.68
N GLY A 209 -31.15 -1.28 3.86
CA GLY A 209 -32.24 -1.15 4.84
C GLY A 209 -32.58 -2.41 5.67
N CYS A 210 -31.80 -3.50 5.58
CA CYS A 210 -32.06 -4.71 6.37
C CYS A 210 -31.42 -4.66 7.77
N GLN A 211 -30.11 -4.38 7.85
CA GLN A 211 -29.34 -4.28 9.11
C GLN A 211 -29.43 -5.51 10.05
N ALA A 212 -29.95 -6.65 9.59
CA ALA A 212 -30.06 -7.85 10.41
C ALA A 212 -28.67 -8.39 10.82
N THR A 213 -28.49 -8.72 12.08
CA THR A 213 -27.24 -9.29 12.63
C THR A 213 -27.20 -10.82 12.58
N GLN A 214 -28.31 -11.46 12.21
CA GLN A 214 -28.47 -12.92 12.14
C GLN A 214 -29.18 -13.31 10.83
N SER A 215 -29.02 -14.58 10.43
CA SER A 215 -29.77 -15.17 9.32
C SER A 215 -31.26 -15.29 9.64
N GLU A 216 -32.09 -15.47 8.61
CA GLU A 216 -33.54 -15.72 8.77
C GLU A 216 -33.84 -16.93 9.66
N SER A 217 -32.93 -17.90 9.75
CA SER A 217 -33.02 -19.08 10.62
C SER A 217 -32.45 -18.87 12.03
N GLY A 218 -32.04 -17.65 12.40
CA GLY A 218 -31.46 -17.33 13.72
C GLY A 218 -29.99 -17.76 13.90
N GLY A 219 -29.31 -18.16 12.82
CA GLY A 219 -27.89 -18.54 12.82
C GLY A 219 -26.97 -17.45 12.25
N ASN A 220 -25.72 -17.81 11.98
CA ASN A 220 -24.74 -16.91 11.36
C ASN A 220 -25.22 -16.37 10.00
N LEU A 221 -24.82 -15.14 9.67
CA LEU A 221 -25.09 -14.55 8.36
C LEU A 221 -24.39 -15.36 7.24
N LEU A 222 -25.04 -15.44 6.08
CA LEU A 222 -24.49 -16.03 4.87
C LEU A 222 -23.42 -15.11 4.29
N MET A 223 -22.25 -15.64 3.95
CA MET A 223 -21.20 -14.89 3.28
C MET A 223 -21.36 -14.96 1.76
N CYS A 224 -20.97 -13.89 1.07
CA CYS A 224 -20.87 -13.90 -0.38
C CYS A 224 -19.88 -14.98 -0.81
N SER A 225 -20.33 -15.98 -1.57
CA SER A 225 -19.47 -17.10 -2.00
C SER A 225 -18.31 -16.70 -2.92
N ARG A 226 -18.32 -15.46 -3.44
CA ARG A 226 -17.25 -14.97 -4.31
C ARG A 226 -16.17 -14.24 -3.52
N CYS A 227 -16.53 -13.26 -2.70
CA CYS A 227 -15.55 -12.46 -1.95
C CYS A 227 -15.33 -12.91 -0.52
N GLU A 228 -16.23 -13.72 0.04
CA GLU A 228 -16.23 -14.19 1.43
C GLU A 228 -16.24 -13.09 2.50
N GLU A 229 -16.25 -11.82 2.12
CA GLU A 229 -16.25 -10.68 3.06
C GLU A 229 -17.66 -10.18 3.39
N ARG A 230 -18.55 -10.05 2.39
CA ARG A 230 -19.88 -9.44 2.59
C ARG A 230 -20.89 -10.45 3.12
N LYS A 231 -21.70 -10.04 4.10
CA LYS A 231 -22.66 -10.90 4.81
C LYS A 231 -24.12 -10.55 4.52
N TYR A 232 -25.00 -11.54 4.59
CA TYR A 232 -26.42 -11.44 4.29
C TYR A 232 -27.26 -12.33 5.20
N CYS A 233 -28.45 -11.89 5.60
CA CYS A 233 -29.35 -12.75 6.37
C CYS A 233 -30.01 -13.84 5.52
N SER A 234 -30.10 -13.64 4.20
CA SER A 234 -30.68 -14.58 3.24
C SER A 234 -30.18 -14.37 1.81
N LYS A 235 -30.45 -15.35 0.94
CA LYS A 235 -30.14 -15.29 -0.49
C LYS A 235 -30.89 -14.16 -1.22
N ASP A 236 -32.07 -13.80 -0.74
CA ASP A 236 -32.86 -12.69 -1.29
C ASP A 236 -32.18 -11.35 -1.02
N CYS A 237 -31.67 -11.17 0.20
CA CYS A 237 -30.87 -10.01 0.57
C CYS A 237 -29.58 -9.90 -0.25
N GLN A 238 -28.90 -11.03 -0.47
CA GLN A 238 -27.73 -11.08 -1.34
C GLN A 238 -28.06 -10.66 -2.78
N THR A 239 -29.16 -11.18 -3.34
CA THR A 239 -29.58 -10.88 -4.72
C THR A 239 -29.98 -9.42 -4.90
N LYS A 240 -30.68 -8.83 -3.92
CA LYS A 240 -31.02 -7.40 -3.91
C LYS A 240 -29.76 -6.53 -3.88
N HIS A 241 -28.79 -6.89 -3.03
CA HIS A 241 -27.53 -6.16 -2.91
C HIS A 241 -26.60 -6.36 -4.12
N TRP A 242 -26.74 -7.44 -4.88
CA TRP A 242 -25.81 -7.81 -5.96
C TRP A 242 -25.58 -6.70 -7.00
N LYS A 243 -26.57 -5.85 -7.27
CA LYS A 243 -26.46 -4.75 -8.25
C LYS A 243 -25.35 -3.75 -7.92
N SER A 244 -25.19 -3.40 -6.64
CA SER A 244 -24.07 -2.60 -6.14
C SER A 244 -22.86 -3.48 -5.87
N HIS A 245 -23.06 -4.61 -5.17
CA HIS A 245 -21.99 -5.48 -4.68
C HIS A 245 -21.09 -6.02 -5.77
N LYS A 246 -21.62 -6.37 -6.94
CA LYS A 246 -20.80 -6.91 -8.04
C LYS A 246 -19.66 -5.99 -8.50
N ARG A 247 -19.77 -4.68 -8.27
CA ARG A 247 -18.73 -3.70 -8.64
C ARG A 247 -17.52 -3.75 -7.72
N VAL A 248 -17.73 -4.22 -6.49
CA VAL A 248 -16.75 -4.30 -5.41
C VAL A 248 -16.47 -5.75 -4.98
N CYS A 249 -17.20 -6.71 -5.54
CA CYS A 249 -17.04 -8.12 -5.26
C CYS A 249 -15.80 -8.66 -5.99
N VAL A 250 -14.69 -8.75 -5.28
CA VAL A 250 -13.46 -9.39 -5.76
C VAL A 250 -13.41 -10.82 -5.24
N LYS A 251 -12.91 -11.75 -6.05
CA LYS A 251 -12.80 -13.16 -5.65
C LYS A 251 -11.87 -13.28 -4.44
N ALA A 252 -12.26 -14.04 -3.43
CA ALA A 252 -11.37 -14.44 -2.34
C ALA A 252 -10.21 -15.26 -2.92
N SER A 253 -8.98 -14.90 -2.52
CA SER A 253 -7.73 -15.52 -2.97
C SER A 253 -7.44 -16.80 -2.20
#